data_AF-A0A7K2KV29-F1
#
_entry.id   AF-A0A7K2KV29-F1
#
_cell.length_a   1.000
_cell.length_b   1.000
_cell.length_c   1.000
_cell.angle_alpha   90.00
_cell.angle_beta   90.00
_cell.angle_gamma   90.00
#
_symmetry.space_group_name_H-M   'P 1'
#
loop_
_entity.id
_entity.type
_entity.pdbx_description
1 polymer ?
#
loop_
_entity_poly.entity_id
_entity_poly.type
_entity_poly.pdbx_seq_one_letter_code
_entity_poly.pdbx_strand_id
1 'polypeptide(L)'
;MLVHERNLQRSPHIRGWVGWHVVAPCDGVLVVVSDGLERRTPVTGIDVHTSHLGLLSWSRFLLVSARTSRDRSGTWDPNAIVYSPGGYPTSHLCIGDDIEHVLTDREGGIWTSYGDEGIHGRHPGSSEGLARWDTDGVQTWGPLGSVVKCHAHIK
;
A
#
# COMPACT_ATOMS: atom_id res chain seq x y z
N MET A 1 -2.12 -10.43 7.88
CA MET A 1 -3.28 -10.73 7.02
C MET A 1 -3.52 -12.24 7.08
N LEU A 2 -4.75 -12.67 7.39
CA LEU A 2 -5.12 -14.09 7.35
C LEU A 2 -5.81 -14.34 6.02
N VAL A 3 -5.26 -15.25 5.21
CA VAL A 3 -5.76 -15.55 3.86
C VAL A 3 -5.97 -17.06 3.73
N HIS A 4 -7.08 -17.42 3.07
CA HIS A 4 -7.35 -18.82 2.75
C HIS A 4 -6.25 -19.38 1.82
N GLU A 5 -5.73 -20.56 2.11
CA GLU A 5 -4.58 -21.15 1.40
C GLU A 5 -4.75 -21.17 -0.14
N ARG A 6 -5.97 -21.41 -0.64
CA ARG A 6 -6.29 -21.34 -2.08
C ARG A 6 -5.91 -20.02 -2.77
N ASN A 7 -5.80 -18.93 -2.02
CA ASN A 7 -5.43 -17.61 -2.52
C ASN A 7 -3.94 -17.32 -2.30
N LEU A 8 -3.16 -18.29 -1.79
CA LEU A 8 -1.72 -18.16 -1.64
C LEU A 8 -1.01 -18.81 -2.83
N GLN A 9 -0.14 -18.05 -3.48
CA GLN A 9 0.77 -18.56 -4.48
C GLN A 9 2.20 -18.54 -3.96
N ARG A 10 2.90 -19.62 -4.26
CA ARG A 10 4.32 -19.77 -3.94
C ARG A 10 5.13 -18.94 -4.93
N SER A 11 5.89 -17.96 -4.45
CA SER A 11 6.83 -17.21 -5.27
C SER A 11 8.21 -17.87 -5.18
N PRO A 12 8.79 -18.32 -6.30
CA PRO A 12 10.19 -18.69 -6.36
C PRO A 12 11.03 -17.39 -6.40
N HIS A 13 11.51 -16.92 -5.25
CA HIS A 13 12.47 -15.81 -5.20
C HIS A 13 13.93 -16.33 -5.29
N ILE A 14 14.80 -15.53 -5.95
CA ILE A 14 16.15 -15.88 -6.46
C ILE A 14 17.22 -16.11 -5.36
N ARG A 15 16.86 -16.13 -4.08
CA ARG A 15 17.82 -16.34 -2.96
C ARG A 15 17.44 -17.44 -1.98
N GLY A 16 16.75 -18.49 -2.44
CA GLY A 16 16.53 -19.72 -1.66
C GLY A 16 15.42 -19.65 -0.61
N TRP A 17 14.74 -18.51 -0.46
CA TRP A 17 13.57 -18.38 0.40
C TRP A 17 12.29 -18.57 -0.40
N VAL A 18 11.45 -19.47 0.09
CA VAL A 18 10.09 -19.65 -0.41
C VAL A 18 9.21 -18.56 0.19
N GLY A 19 8.83 -17.58 -0.63
CA GLY A 19 7.82 -16.59 -0.25
C GLY A 19 6.42 -17.10 -0.59
N TRP A 20 5.44 -16.76 0.25
CA TRP A 20 4.03 -16.87 -0.08
C TRP A 20 3.48 -15.47 -0.29
N HIS A 21 2.65 -15.31 -1.31
CA HIS A 21 1.92 -14.08 -1.54
C HIS A 21 0.47 -14.36 -1.83
N VAL A 22 -0.38 -13.38 -1.53
CA VAL A 22 -1.81 -13.45 -1.84
C VAL A 22 -2.01 -13.08 -3.30
N VAL A 23 -2.71 -13.93 -4.02
CA VAL A 23 -3.11 -13.67 -5.41
C VAL A 23 -4.39 -12.85 -5.38
N ALA A 24 -4.31 -11.62 -5.89
CA ALA A 24 -5.46 -10.80 -6.22
C ALA A 24 -5.99 -11.19 -7.62
N PRO A 25 -7.30 -11.06 -7.90
CA PRO A 25 -8.34 -10.58 -6.99
C PRO A 25 -8.76 -11.64 -5.96
N CYS A 26 -9.03 -11.21 -4.73
CA CYS A 26 -9.57 -12.07 -3.68
C CYS A 26 -10.45 -11.31 -2.68
N ASP A 27 -11.21 -12.05 -1.88
CA ASP A 27 -11.87 -11.52 -0.68
C ASP A 27 -11.06 -11.87 0.57
N GLY A 28 -11.32 -11.16 1.67
CA GLY A 28 -10.62 -11.32 2.93
C GLY A 28 -11.46 -10.97 4.16
N VAL A 29 -10.82 -10.91 5.32
CA VAL A 29 -11.41 -10.45 6.57
C VAL A 29 -10.42 -9.53 7.27
N LEU A 30 -10.85 -8.31 7.58
CA LEU A 30 -10.13 -7.43 8.47
C LEU A 30 -10.43 -7.84 9.91
N VAL A 31 -9.38 -8.17 10.65
CA VAL A 31 -9.47 -8.52 12.07
C VAL A 31 -8.81 -7.40 12.87
N VAL A 32 -9.60 -6.73 13.70
CA VAL A 32 -9.13 -5.69 14.62
C VAL A 32 -9.24 -6.25 16.03
N VAL A 33 -8.12 -6.30 16.75
CA VAL A 33 -8.07 -6.72 18.15
C VAL A 33 -7.72 -5.50 19.01
N SER A 34 -8.64 -5.11 19.89
CA SER A 34 -8.47 -3.99 20.84
C SER A 34 -9.00 -4.41 22.19
N ASP A 35 -8.25 -4.16 23.25
CA ASP A 35 -8.67 -4.42 24.65
C ASP A 35 -9.19 -5.84 24.89
N GLY A 36 -8.60 -6.82 24.19
CA GLY A 36 -9.00 -8.23 24.26
C GLY A 36 -10.29 -8.57 23.48
N LEU A 37 -10.93 -7.60 22.84
CA LEU A 37 -12.07 -7.81 21.95
C LEU A 37 -11.61 -7.93 20.50
N GLU A 38 -12.10 -8.96 19.81
CA GLU A 38 -11.89 -9.17 18.39
C GLU A 38 -13.12 -8.71 17.59
N ARG A 39 -12.91 -7.83 16.62
CA ARG A 39 -13.89 -7.46 15.60
C ARG A 39 -13.45 -7.98 14.24
N ARG A 40 -14.34 -8.69 13.56
CA ARG A 40 -14.14 -9.20 12.20
C ARG A 40 -15.04 -8.46 11.22
N THR A 41 -14.46 -7.92 10.18
CA THR A 41 -15.17 -7.27 9.07
C THR A 41 -14.84 -8.03 7.77
N PRO A 42 -15.83 -8.64 7.09
CA PRO A 42 -15.62 -9.18 5.74
C PRO A 42 -15.15 -8.08 4.79
N VAL A 43 -14.17 -8.38 3.94
CA VAL A 43 -13.62 -7.44 2.96
C VAL A 43 -13.77 -8.06 1.58
N THR A 44 -14.35 -7.32 0.64
CA THR A 44 -14.58 -7.82 -0.72
C THR A 44 -13.75 -7.07 -1.75
N GLY A 45 -13.40 -7.73 -2.85
CA GLY A 45 -12.77 -7.07 -3.99
C GLY A 45 -11.38 -6.48 -3.67
N ILE A 46 -10.51 -7.28 -3.06
CA ILE A 46 -9.09 -6.95 -2.92
C ILE A 46 -8.42 -7.26 -4.26
N ASP A 47 -8.18 -6.22 -5.07
CA ASP A 47 -7.61 -6.34 -6.42
C ASP A 47 -6.12 -5.95 -6.50
N VAL A 48 -5.53 -5.47 -5.41
CA VAL A 48 -4.09 -5.16 -5.30
C VAL A 48 -3.32 -6.23 -4.52
N HIS A 49 -2.07 -6.44 -4.91
CA HIS A 49 -1.14 -7.27 -4.15
C HIS A 49 -0.77 -6.58 -2.82
N THR A 50 -1.50 -6.92 -1.76
CA THR A 50 -1.43 -6.18 -0.49
C THR A 50 -0.10 -6.41 0.22
N SER A 51 0.63 -5.31 0.44
CA SER A 51 1.90 -5.25 1.17
C SER A 51 1.82 -4.37 2.42
N HIS A 52 0.92 -3.39 2.42
CA HIS A 52 0.70 -2.48 3.55
C HIS A 52 -0.79 -2.33 3.87
N LEU A 53 -1.07 -1.99 5.12
CA LEU A 53 -2.40 -1.70 5.68
C LEU A 53 -2.31 -0.39 6.46
N GLY A 54 -3.22 0.54 6.21
CA GLY A 54 -3.38 1.78 6.98
C GLY A 54 -4.79 1.90 7.56
N LEU A 55 -4.92 2.50 8.75
CA LEU A 55 -6.24 2.80 9.34
C LEU A 55 -6.58 4.26 9.08
N LEU A 56 -7.79 4.50 8.60
CA LEU A 56 -8.30 5.84 8.29
C LEU A 56 -9.38 6.26 9.28
N SER A 57 -9.73 7.54 9.26
CA SER A 57 -10.85 8.08 10.04
C SER A 57 -12.16 7.32 9.76
N TRP A 58 -13.05 7.34 10.76
CA TRP A 58 -14.37 6.71 10.71
C TRP A 58 -14.36 5.20 10.47
N SER A 59 -13.32 4.49 10.94
CA SER A 59 -13.15 3.03 10.77
C SER A 59 -12.97 2.58 9.32
N ARG A 60 -12.62 3.51 8.41
CA ARG A 60 -12.14 3.16 7.07
C ARG A 60 -10.72 2.59 7.18
N PHE A 61 -10.27 1.92 6.12
CA PHE A 61 -8.91 1.42 6.05
C PHE A 61 -8.40 1.44 4.61
N LEU A 62 -7.10 1.30 4.45
CA LEU A 62 -6.37 1.38 3.20
C LEU A 62 -5.58 0.10 3.01
N LEU A 63 -5.71 -0.55 1.85
CA LEU A 63 -4.79 -1.60 1.41
C LEU A 63 -3.90 -1.05 0.30
N VAL A 64 -2.60 -1.35 0.35
CA VAL A 64 -1.61 -0.82 -0.61
C VAL A 64 -0.67 -1.92 -1.11
N SER A 65 -0.45 -1.94 -2.42
CA SER A 65 0.66 -2.61 -3.09
C SER A 65 1.85 -1.66 -3.19
N ALA A 66 3.03 -2.15 -2.79
CA ALA A 66 4.27 -1.39 -2.86
C ALA A 66 4.61 -0.99 -4.30
N ARG A 67 4.14 -1.77 -5.27
CA ARG A 67 4.42 -1.58 -6.70
C ARG A 67 3.18 -1.17 -7.47
N THR A 68 3.38 -0.30 -8.45
CA THR A 68 2.41 0.00 -9.50
C THR A 68 3.02 -0.34 -10.87
N SER A 69 2.16 -0.67 -11.84
CA SER A 69 2.57 -0.87 -13.22
C SER A 69 2.17 0.34 -14.06
N ARG A 70 2.95 0.60 -15.11
CA ARG A 70 2.64 1.61 -16.11
C ARG A 70 2.26 0.93 -17.40
N ASP A 71 1.08 1.24 -17.91
CA ASP A 71 0.63 0.71 -19.19
C ASP A 71 1.41 1.33 -20.37
N ARG A 72 1.11 0.88 -21.60
CA ARG A 72 1.75 1.40 -22.81
C ARG A 72 1.35 2.85 -23.14
N SER A 73 0.21 3.33 -22.64
CA SER A 73 -0.22 4.73 -22.80
C SER A 73 0.52 5.68 -21.86
N GLY A 74 1.21 5.11 -20.87
CA GLY A 74 1.92 5.82 -19.84
C GLY A 74 1.07 6.12 -18.61
N THR A 75 -0.12 5.55 -18.51
CA THR A 75 -1.02 5.62 -17.36
C THR A 75 -0.55 4.62 -16.30
N TRP A 76 -0.57 5.04 -15.04
CA TRP A 76 -0.21 4.19 -13.91
C TRP A 76 -1.44 3.49 -13.35
N ASP A 77 -1.31 2.20 -13.07
CA ASP A 77 -2.36 1.41 -12.45
C ASP A 77 -2.52 1.84 -10.98
N PRO A 78 -3.76 1.86 -10.44
CA PRO A 78 -3.95 2.03 -9.01
C PRO A 78 -3.23 0.94 -8.22
N ASN A 79 -2.56 1.34 -7.15
CA ASN A 79 -1.88 0.44 -6.23
C ASN A 79 -2.37 0.59 -4.78
N ALA A 80 -3.42 1.37 -4.54
CA ALA A 80 -4.05 1.48 -3.24
C ALA A 80 -5.58 1.51 -3.35
N ILE A 81 -6.25 0.96 -2.34
CA ILE A 81 -7.71 0.90 -2.26
C ILE A 81 -8.16 1.40 -0.90
N VAL A 82 -9.05 2.40 -0.88
CA VAL A 82 -9.73 2.86 0.32
C VAL A 82 -10.99 2.03 0.53
N TYR A 83 -11.14 1.45 1.71
CA TYR A 83 -12.29 0.66 2.11
C TYR A 83 -13.17 1.40 3.11
N SER A 84 -14.48 1.20 2.94
CA SER A 84 -15.50 1.55 3.92
C SER A 84 -15.36 0.73 5.22
N PRO A 85 -15.99 1.14 6.33
CA PRO A 85 -16.00 0.36 7.57
C PRO A 85 -16.65 -1.02 7.44
N GLY A 86 -17.51 -1.20 6.44
CA GLY A 86 -18.16 -2.47 6.11
C GLY A 86 -17.32 -3.38 5.21
N GLY A 87 -16.12 -2.95 4.79
CA GLY A 87 -15.21 -3.74 3.96
C GLY A 87 -15.49 -3.72 2.47
N TYR A 88 -16.26 -2.75 1.98
CA TYR A 88 -16.44 -2.50 0.54
C TYR A 88 -15.45 -1.45 0.03
N PRO A 89 -14.87 -1.62 -1.17
CA PRO A 89 -13.98 -0.63 -1.76
C PRO A 89 -14.76 0.64 -2.10
N THR A 90 -14.12 1.80 -1.89
CA THR A 90 -14.73 3.13 -2.10
C THR A 90 -13.92 4.02 -3.04
N SER A 91 -12.61 3.79 -3.16
CA SER A 91 -11.74 4.53 -4.08
C SER A 91 -10.49 3.73 -4.41
N HIS A 92 -9.97 3.88 -5.62
CA HIS A 92 -8.72 3.28 -6.10
C HIS A 92 -7.75 4.41 -6.43
N LEU A 93 -6.55 4.35 -5.84
CA LEU A 93 -5.56 5.43 -5.87
C LEU A 93 -4.25 4.93 -6.48
N CYS A 94 -3.54 5.82 -7.17
CA CYS A 94 -2.14 5.63 -7.56
C CYS A 94 -1.28 6.55 -6.70
N ILE A 95 -0.56 5.98 -5.72
CA ILE A 95 0.15 6.74 -4.67
C ILE A 95 1.66 6.50 -4.70
N GLY A 96 2.23 6.43 -5.91
CA GLY A 96 3.65 6.18 -6.12
C GLY A 96 4.01 4.73 -6.42
N ASP A 97 5.20 4.54 -6.98
CA ASP A 97 5.86 3.24 -7.12
C ASP A 97 6.96 3.06 -6.07
N ASP A 98 7.27 1.80 -5.77
CA ASP A 98 8.29 1.35 -4.82
C ASP A 98 8.11 1.91 -3.40
N ILE A 99 6.89 1.77 -2.87
CA ILE A 99 6.54 2.23 -1.53
C ILE A 99 7.21 1.33 -0.48
N GLU A 100 8.08 1.90 0.35
CA GLU A 100 8.72 1.21 1.49
C GLU A 100 7.86 1.27 2.75
N HIS A 101 7.20 2.41 3.00
CA HIS A 101 6.38 2.61 4.19
C HIS A 101 5.11 3.40 3.88
N VAL A 102 4.03 3.06 4.61
CA VAL A 102 2.75 3.76 4.59
C VAL A 102 2.37 4.12 6.02
N LEU A 103 2.01 5.39 6.24
CA LEU A 103 1.42 5.88 7.49
C LEU A 103 0.16 6.66 7.17
N THR A 104 -0.85 6.57 8.04
CA THR A 104 -2.07 7.37 7.92
C THR A 104 -2.17 8.33 9.10
N ASP A 105 -2.56 9.57 8.84
CA ASP A 105 -2.74 10.59 9.88
C ASP A 105 -4.23 10.78 10.26
N ARG A 106 -4.47 11.53 11.35
CA ARG A 106 -5.82 11.76 11.88
C ARG A 106 -6.71 12.59 10.96
N GLU A 107 -6.12 13.35 10.04
CA GLU A 107 -6.83 14.17 9.06
C GLU A 107 -7.16 13.38 7.78
N GLY A 108 -6.79 12.09 7.72
CA GLY A 108 -7.00 11.22 6.57
C GLY A 108 -5.89 11.31 5.52
N GLY A 109 -4.77 11.95 5.84
CA GLY A 109 -3.59 11.95 4.99
C GLY A 109 -2.92 10.59 4.95
N ILE A 110 -2.46 10.21 3.77
CA ILE A 110 -1.70 8.99 3.50
C ILE A 110 -0.27 9.42 3.21
N TRP A 111 0.66 9.07 4.09
CA TRP A 111 2.08 9.35 3.96
C TRP A 111 2.79 8.13 3.42
N THR A 112 3.59 8.34 2.38
CA THR A 112 4.35 7.28 1.70
C THR A 112 5.82 7.67 1.62
N SER A 113 6.72 6.76 2.01
CA SER A 113 8.13 6.86 1.66
C SER A 113 8.47 5.86 0.56
N TYR A 114 9.46 6.20 -0.26
CA TYR A 114 9.81 5.41 -1.44
C TYR A 114 11.25 4.91 -1.39
N GLY A 115 11.47 3.73 -1.97
CA GLY A 115 12.78 3.14 -2.19
C GLY A 115 13.50 3.79 -3.37
N ASP A 116 14.70 3.29 -3.66
CA ASP A 116 15.54 3.82 -4.72
C ASP A 116 14.94 3.61 -6.12
N GLU A 117 14.23 2.50 -6.35
CA GLU A 117 13.52 2.25 -7.62
C GLU A 117 12.36 3.22 -7.82
N GLY A 118 11.71 3.68 -6.75
CA GLY A 118 10.66 4.69 -6.81
C GLY A 118 11.22 6.08 -7.05
N ILE A 119 12.25 6.46 -6.29
CA ILE A 119 12.92 7.78 -6.37
C ILE A 119 13.56 8.00 -7.73
N HIS A 120 14.31 7.02 -8.23
CA HIS A 120 14.97 7.09 -9.54
C HIS A 120 14.11 6.51 -10.67
N GLY A 121 12.89 6.09 -10.33
CA GLY A 121 11.92 5.52 -11.24
C GLY A 121 11.24 6.58 -12.11
N ARG A 122 10.11 6.17 -12.69
CA ARG A 122 9.35 7.02 -13.60
C ARG A 122 8.10 7.62 -12.97
N HIS A 123 7.76 7.23 -11.74
CA HIS A 123 6.52 7.70 -11.11
C HIS A 123 6.76 9.08 -10.48
N PRO A 124 6.05 10.14 -10.91
CA PRO A 124 6.32 11.51 -10.47
C PRO A 124 6.09 11.70 -8.96
N GLY A 125 5.09 11.02 -8.39
CA GLY A 125 4.81 11.08 -6.95
C GLY A 125 5.86 10.41 -6.06
N SER A 126 6.81 9.66 -6.64
CA SER A 126 7.85 8.93 -5.90
C SER A 126 9.21 9.63 -5.92
N SER A 127 9.45 10.56 -6.86
CA SER A 127 10.78 11.11 -7.13
C SER A 127 11.41 11.84 -5.93
N GLU A 128 10.57 12.42 -5.08
CA GLU A 128 11.03 13.16 -3.91
C GLU A 128 11.27 12.29 -2.67
N GLY A 129 11.05 10.98 -2.76
CA GLY A 129 11.30 10.01 -1.69
C GLY A 129 10.31 10.04 -0.52
N LEU A 130 9.51 11.10 -0.40
CA LEU A 130 8.43 11.21 0.56
C LEU A 130 7.27 12.02 -0.05
N ALA A 131 6.03 11.58 0.19
CA ALA A 131 4.84 12.31 -0.23
C ALA A 131 3.70 12.15 0.78
N ARG A 132 2.78 13.12 0.78
CA ARG A 132 1.47 13.00 1.42
C ARG A 132 0.38 13.05 0.35
N TRP A 133 -0.56 12.13 0.45
CA TRP A 133 -1.74 12.00 -0.40
C TRP A 133 -3.01 12.19 0.41
N ASP A 134 -4.10 12.59 -0.23
CA ASP A 134 -5.44 12.46 0.34
C ASP A 134 -6.12 11.16 -0.13
N THR A 135 -7.36 10.92 0.33
CA THR A 135 -8.13 9.73 -0.04
C THR A 135 -8.74 9.79 -1.44
N ASP A 136 -8.52 10.88 -2.18
CA ASP A 136 -8.88 11.02 -3.59
C ASP A 136 -7.65 10.78 -4.51
N GLY A 137 -6.48 10.52 -3.90
CA GLY A 137 -5.25 10.20 -4.63
C GLY A 137 -4.49 11.44 -5.10
N VAL A 138 -4.83 12.62 -4.57
CA VAL A 138 -4.12 13.86 -4.88
C VAL A 138 -2.93 14.01 -3.94
N GLN A 139 -1.75 14.29 -4.51
CA GLN A 139 -0.57 14.64 -3.71
C GLN A 139 -0.77 16.02 -3.09
N THR A 140 -0.92 16.07 -1.77
CA THR A 140 -1.18 17.30 -1.00
C THR A 140 0.09 17.91 -0.41
N TRP A 141 1.17 17.14 -0.33
CA TRP A 141 2.46 17.63 0.14
C TRP A 141 3.62 16.80 -0.44
N GLY A 142 4.75 17.47 -0.62
CA GLY A 142 6.06 16.88 -0.89
C GLY A 142 7.16 17.77 -0.31
N PRO A 143 8.35 17.24 -0.06
CA PRO A 143 9.49 18.02 0.39
C PRO A 143 9.99 18.96 -0.72
N LEU A 144 10.68 20.04 -0.35
CA LEU A 144 11.31 20.99 -1.30
C LEU A 144 12.66 20.46 -1.83
N GLY A 145 12.68 19.17 -2.22
CA GLY A 145 13.86 18.41 -2.64
C GLY A 145 13.80 16.96 -2.15
N SER A 146 14.66 16.10 -2.67
CA SER A 146 14.48 14.66 -2.47
C SER A 146 15.03 14.16 -1.14
N VAL A 147 14.20 13.40 -0.41
CA VAL A 147 14.59 12.71 0.82
C VAL A 147 15.05 11.30 0.44
N VAL A 148 16.35 11.06 0.52
CA VAL A 148 16.94 9.74 0.21
C VAL A 148 17.36 9.03 1.49
N LYS A 149 17.25 7.70 1.47
CA LYS A 149 17.66 6.84 2.58
C LYS A 149 19.17 6.91 2.80
N CYS A 150 19.59 7.43 3.95
CA CYS A 150 21.00 7.37 4.38
C CYS A 150 21.32 5.97 4.92
N HIS A 151 22.08 5.18 4.18
CA HIS A 151 22.65 3.93 4.71
C HIS A 151 23.86 4.26 5.60
N ALA A 152 23.63 4.39 6.90
CA ALA A 152 24.73 4.42 7.87
C ALA A 152 25.26 3.00 8.06
N HIS A 153 26.41 2.70 7.45
CA HIS A 153 27.18 1.50 7.79
C HIS A 153 27.83 1.71 9.16
N ILE A 154 27.20 1.22 10.22
CA ILE A 154 27.87 1.03 11.50
C ILE A 154 28.77 -0.20 11.32
N LYS A 155 30.10 0.04 11.28
CA LYS A 155 31.12 -1.01 11.36
C LYS A 155 31.38 -1.40 12.80
#